data_AF-A0A821ZF47-F1
#
_entry.id   AF-A0A821ZF47-F1
#
_cell.length_a   1.000
_cell.length_b   1.000
_cell.length_c   1.000
_cell.angle_alpha   90.00
_cell.angle_beta   90.00
_cell.angle_gamma   90.00
#
_symmetry.space_group_name_H-M   'P 1'
#
loop_
_entity.id
_entity.type
_entity.pdbx_description
1 polymer ?
#
loop_
_entity_poly.entity_id
_entity_poly.type
_entity_poly.pdbx_seq_one_letter_code
_entity_poly.pdbx_strand_id
1 'polypeptide(L)'
;DIAEYSLLYEIRGKNSNLKPFLLSAHFDVVPTGNLSRWKYPPFDGHSDGQFIYARGTLDDKGSVFTMMEALKEYLNVHGQPSRTFYIGLTHDEEVGRAGAMGIAKYLSKQPFGHDGQFEFVLDEGTIILEEAFPTLHNPIAIIGVAEKGYMTIEYSISLPPGHSSMPTAPTAIGILARAVDKLESTLQPSQFGRGPEISLLHSITPYLKFPLRLALSNIWLFGYLIQLALAQKPGTNALQRTTSAVTLISGGEKENILPTSAS
;
A
#
# COMPACT_ATOMS: atom_id res chain seq x y z
N ASP A 1 11.69 16.03 -16.95
CA ASP A 1 11.01 16.02 -15.64
C ASP A 1 9.52 16.25 -15.82
N ILE A 2 8.71 15.52 -15.07
CA ILE A 2 7.24 15.54 -15.09
C ILE A 2 6.77 15.94 -13.69
N ALA A 3 5.84 16.89 -13.61
CA ALA A 3 5.40 17.48 -12.34
C ALA A 3 6.61 17.94 -11.49
N GLU A 4 7.54 18.65 -12.12
CA GLU A 4 8.79 19.21 -11.56
C GLU A 4 9.86 18.19 -11.16
N TYR A 5 9.50 17.10 -10.45
CA TYR A 5 10.48 16.21 -9.82
C TYR A 5 10.41 14.75 -10.28
N SER A 6 9.33 14.32 -10.95
CA SER A 6 9.20 12.92 -11.39
C SER A 6 9.98 12.67 -12.67
N LEU A 7 10.53 11.46 -12.80
CA LEU A 7 11.38 11.07 -13.92
C LEU A 7 10.69 9.97 -14.72
N LEU A 8 10.73 10.08 -16.04
CA LEU A 8 10.24 9.04 -16.95
C LEU A 8 11.32 8.76 -17.99
N TYR A 9 11.82 7.53 -18.00
CA TYR A 9 12.80 7.06 -18.95
C TYR A 9 12.14 6.12 -19.96
N GLU A 10 12.36 6.35 -21.25
CA GLU A 10 11.98 5.44 -22.33
C GLU A 10 13.23 4.71 -22.82
N ILE A 11 13.25 3.39 -22.70
CA ILE A 11 14.32 2.54 -23.21
C ILE A 11 13.80 1.87 -24.48
N ARG A 12 14.25 2.34 -25.64
CA ARG A 12 13.77 1.88 -26.94
C ARG A 12 14.30 0.50 -27.29
N GLY A 13 13.37 -0.43 -27.50
CA GLY A 13 13.67 -1.76 -27.98
C GLY A 13 13.84 -1.84 -29.50
N LYS A 14 14.40 -2.96 -29.96
CA LYS A 14 14.60 -3.25 -31.39
C LYS A 14 13.29 -3.53 -32.14
N ASN A 15 12.31 -4.11 -31.46
CA ASN A 15 11.05 -4.53 -32.08
C ASN A 15 9.89 -3.62 -31.64
N SER A 16 9.49 -2.70 -32.51
CA SER A 16 8.37 -1.78 -32.29
C SER A 16 6.99 -2.45 -32.30
N ASN A 17 6.89 -3.72 -32.72
CA ASN A 17 5.62 -4.46 -32.72
C ASN A 17 5.30 -5.08 -31.37
N LEU A 18 6.25 -5.08 -30.42
CA LEU A 18 6.00 -5.57 -29.06
C LEU A 18 5.40 -4.46 -28.20
N LYS A 19 4.33 -4.78 -27.46
CA LYS A 19 3.78 -3.89 -26.42
C LYS A 19 4.87 -3.52 -25.41
N PRO A 20 5.04 -2.26 -25.01
CA PRO A 20 6.01 -1.93 -23.97
C PRO A 20 5.51 -2.37 -22.59
N PHE A 21 6.39 -2.37 -21.59
CA PHE A 21 5.99 -2.45 -20.18
C PHE A 21 6.50 -1.23 -19.41
N LEU A 22 5.93 -0.98 -18.23
CA LEU A 22 6.34 0.09 -17.32
C LEU A 22 6.81 -0.53 -16.00
N LEU A 23 7.99 -0.11 -15.54
CA LEU A 23 8.46 -0.32 -14.17
C LEU A 23 8.26 1.00 -13.42
N SER A 24 7.56 0.94 -12.28
CA SER A 24 7.23 2.08 -11.44
C SER A 24 7.87 1.90 -10.07
N ALA A 25 8.41 2.98 -9.52
CA ALA A 25 8.90 3.07 -8.16
C ALA A 25 8.78 4.52 -7.68
N HIS A 26 8.75 4.73 -6.38
CA HIS A 26 8.77 6.07 -5.80
C HIS A 26 10.04 6.30 -4.98
N PHE A 27 10.42 7.56 -4.79
CA PHE A 27 11.65 7.91 -4.05
C PHE A 27 11.42 8.91 -2.92
N ASP A 28 10.20 9.41 -2.75
CA ASP A 28 9.77 10.03 -1.51
C ASP A 28 9.67 9.01 -0.39
N VAL A 29 9.60 9.50 0.83
CA VAL A 29 9.63 8.67 2.03
C VAL A 29 8.76 9.29 3.12
N VAL A 30 8.04 8.47 3.89
CA VAL A 30 7.37 8.95 5.10
C VAL A 30 8.33 9.55 6.15
N PRO A 31 7.83 10.39 7.07
CA PRO A 31 8.59 10.87 8.22
C PRO A 31 9.28 9.76 9.03
N THR A 32 10.42 10.11 9.64
CA THR A 32 11.23 9.17 10.44
C THR A 32 10.61 8.83 11.79
N GLY A 33 9.61 9.61 12.22
CA GLY A 33 9.11 9.57 13.59
C GLY A 33 10.20 9.93 14.60
N ASN A 34 10.15 9.31 15.78
CA ASN A 34 11.08 9.60 16.88
C ASN A 34 12.50 9.06 16.58
N LEU A 35 13.44 9.97 16.34
CA LEU A 35 14.85 9.66 16.05
C LEU A 35 15.54 8.83 17.14
N SER A 36 15.15 8.96 18.41
CA SER A 36 15.74 8.18 19.51
C SER A 36 15.41 6.68 19.47
N ARG A 37 14.40 6.29 18.67
CA ARG A 37 14.03 4.88 18.46
C ARG A 37 14.83 4.21 17.34
N TRP A 38 15.58 4.98 16.57
CA TRP A 38 16.41 4.44 15.52
C TRP A 38 17.74 3.95 16.09
N LYS A 39 18.12 2.71 15.74
CA LYS A 39 19.44 2.16 16.10
C LYS A 39 20.58 2.89 15.38
N TYR A 40 20.34 3.30 14.14
CA TYR A 40 21.25 4.08 13.30
C TYR A 40 20.49 5.26 12.69
N PRO A 41 21.14 6.41 12.42
CA PRO A 41 20.44 7.57 11.87
C PRO A 41 19.71 7.21 10.56
N PRO A 42 18.44 7.62 10.39
CA PRO A 42 17.56 7.11 9.34
C PRO A 42 18.01 7.44 7.91
N PHE A 43 18.93 8.38 7.72
CA PHE A 43 19.41 8.79 6.39
C PHE A 43 20.91 8.56 6.19
N ASP A 44 21.54 7.78 7.07
CA ASP A 44 22.98 7.46 6.97
C ASP A 44 23.26 6.32 5.98
N GLY A 45 22.25 5.50 5.68
CA GLY A 45 22.44 4.31 4.83
C GLY A 45 23.35 3.25 5.48
N HIS A 46 23.33 3.17 6.82
CA HIS A 46 24.24 2.30 7.57
C HIS A 46 24.11 0.84 7.13
N SER A 47 25.22 0.19 6.80
CA SER A 47 25.26 -1.24 6.51
C SER A 47 26.13 -1.99 7.52
N ASP A 48 25.63 -3.13 7.99
CA ASP A 48 26.39 -4.07 8.81
C ASP A 48 26.95 -5.26 8.00
N GLY A 49 26.88 -5.17 6.67
CA GLY A 49 27.30 -6.23 5.74
C GLY A 49 26.23 -7.29 5.45
N GLN A 50 25.12 -7.31 6.21
CA GLN A 50 23.97 -8.17 5.93
C GLN A 50 22.73 -7.35 5.54
N PHE A 51 22.51 -6.23 6.23
CA PHE A 51 21.37 -5.36 6.02
C PHE A 51 21.82 -3.91 5.81
N ILE A 52 20.95 -3.13 5.17
CA ILE A 52 21.08 -1.67 5.05
C ILE A 52 19.93 -1.03 5.83
N TYR A 53 20.29 -0.23 6.82
CA TYR A 53 19.37 0.45 7.73
C TYR A 53 19.25 1.92 7.36
N ALA A 54 18.16 2.27 6.68
CA ALA A 54 17.76 3.66 6.45
C ALA A 54 16.28 3.74 6.09
N ARG A 55 15.68 4.91 6.28
CA ARG A 55 14.36 5.23 5.74
C ARG A 55 14.45 5.21 4.21
N GLY A 56 13.54 4.48 3.58
CA GLY A 56 13.48 4.34 2.13
C GLY A 56 14.13 3.07 1.60
N THR A 57 14.88 2.30 2.40
CA THR A 57 15.61 1.13 1.87
C THR A 57 14.69 0.00 1.42
N LEU A 58 13.59 -0.22 2.15
CA LEU A 58 12.55 -1.20 1.78
C LEU A 58 11.42 -0.61 0.94
N ASP A 59 11.18 0.70 1.06
CA ASP A 59 9.95 1.36 0.62
C ASP A 59 10.27 2.82 0.23
N ASP A 60 10.57 3.12 -1.03
CA ASP A 60 10.81 2.15 -2.14
C ASP A 60 12.13 2.43 -2.91
N LYS A 61 13.09 3.11 -2.27
CA LYS A 61 14.39 3.42 -2.91
C LYS A 61 15.20 2.17 -3.27
N GLY A 62 14.94 1.05 -2.61
CA GLY A 62 15.52 -0.24 -2.99
C GLY A 62 15.14 -0.67 -4.41
N SER A 63 13.88 -0.50 -4.80
CA SER A 63 13.41 -0.79 -6.16
C SER A 63 13.99 0.18 -7.16
N VAL A 64 14.04 1.48 -6.83
CA VAL A 64 14.70 2.50 -7.67
C VAL A 64 16.14 2.10 -7.99
N PHE A 65 16.93 1.77 -6.96
CA PHE A 65 18.32 1.35 -7.12
C PHE A 65 18.43 0.07 -7.97
N THR A 66 17.60 -0.93 -7.68
CA THR A 66 17.61 -2.22 -8.39
C THR A 66 17.27 -2.06 -9.87
N MET A 67 16.25 -1.26 -10.20
CA MET A 67 15.85 -1.00 -11.59
C MET A 67 16.97 -0.31 -12.38
N MET A 68 17.62 0.69 -11.78
CA MET A 68 18.66 1.45 -12.45
C MET A 68 19.96 0.65 -12.64
N GLU A 69 20.38 -0.12 -11.64
CA GLU A 69 21.54 -1.01 -11.77
C GLU A 69 21.24 -2.17 -12.75
N ALA A 70 20.05 -2.77 -12.69
CA ALA A 70 19.67 -3.81 -13.64
C ALA A 70 19.65 -3.31 -15.09
N LEU A 71 19.15 -2.09 -15.32
CA LEU A 71 19.20 -1.46 -16.63
C LEU A 71 20.64 -1.28 -17.10
N LYS A 72 21.50 -0.69 -16.26
CA LYS A 72 22.91 -0.45 -16.57
C LYS A 72 23.63 -1.75 -16.92
N GLU A 73 23.51 -2.78 -16.09
CA GLU A 73 24.15 -4.08 -16.33
C GLU A 73 23.60 -4.75 -17.60
N TYR A 74 22.27 -4.70 -17.81
CA TYR A 74 21.66 -5.22 -19.03
C TYR A 74 22.22 -4.54 -20.29
N LEU A 75 22.29 -3.21 -20.31
CA LEU A 75 22.81 -2.46 -21.45
C LEU A 75 24.29 -2.73 -21.69
N ASN A 76 25.09 -2.90 -20.63
CA ASN A 76 26.52 -3.23 -20.75
C ASN A 76 26.75 -4.60 -21.39
N VAL A 77 25.93 -5.61 -21.05
CA VAL A 77 26.11 -6.98 -21.52
C VAL A 77 25.41 -7.22 -22.87
N HIS A 78 24.21 -6.68 -23.05
CA HIS A 78 23.33 -7.01 -24.18
C HIS A 78 23.12 -5.85 -25.16
N GLY A 79 23.52 -4.63 -24.80
CA GLY A 79 23.22 -3.43 -25.57
C GLY A 79 21.71 -3.15 -25.56
N GLN A 80 21.13 -3.00 -26.74
CA GLN A 80 19.73 -2.61 -26.87
C GLN A 80 18.75 -3.78 -26.62
N PRO A 81 17.69 -3.59 -25.80
CA PRO A 81 16.68 -4.63 -25.52
C PRO A 81 15.82 -4.95 -26.74
N SER A 82 15.15 -6.11 -26.72
CA SER A 82 14.21 -6.50 -27.79
C SER A 82 12.90 -5.72 -27.75
N ARG A 83 12.38 -5.44 -26.55
CA ARG A 83 11.10 -4.76 -26.30
C ARG A 83 11.36 -3.38 -25.69
N THR A 84 10.62 -2.37 -26.12
CA THR A 84 10.65 -1.05 -25.48
C THR A 84 10.08 -1.15 -24.07
N PHE A 85 10.65 -0.43 -23.11
CA PHE A 85 10.05 -0.33 -21.78
C PHE A 85 10.31 1.04 -21.17
N TYR A 86 9.57 1.33 -20.11
CA TYR A 86 9.62 2.59 -19.41
C TYR A 86 10.00 2.35 -17.95
N ILE A 87 10.72 3.33 -17.38
CA ILE A 87 10.93 3.43 -15.93
C ILE A 87 10.33 4.76 -15.50
N GLY A 88 9.30 4.71 -14.64
CA GLY A 88 8.67 5.87 -14.02
C GLY A 88 9.09 5.97 -12.56
N LEU A 89 9.74 7.07 -12.19
CA LEU A 89 10.15 7.36 -10.81
C LEU A 89 9.36 8.56 -10.28
N THR A 90 8.55 8.35 -9.25
CA THR A 90 7.64 9.38 -8.69
C THR A 90 8.17 9.96 -7.37
N HIS A 91 7.73 11.16 -7.03
CA HIS A 91 8.27 11.97 -5.93
C HIS A 91 7.28 12.25 -4.80
N ASP A 92 6.07 11.71 -4.89
CA ASP A 92 4.95 12.09 -4.03
C ASP A 92 3.93 10.97 -3.78
N GLU A 93 4.33 9.70 -3.87
CA GLU A 93 3.42 8.57 -3.64
C GLU A 93 2.80 8.64 -2.24
N GLU A 94 3.64 8.91 -1.23
CA GLU A 94 3.31 8.79 0.19
C GLU A 94 2.38 9.91 0.68
N VAL A 95 2.22 10.96 -0.13
CA VAL A 95 1.46 12.17 0.19
C VAL A 95 0.45 12.55 -0.88
N GLY A 96 0.46 11.86 -2.03
CA GLY A 96 -0.15 12.37 -3.24
C GLY A 96 -0.10 11.39 -4.41
N ARG A 97 -0.13 11.97 -5.61
CA ARG A 97 -0.15 11.23 -6.88
C ARG A 97 0.11 12.15 -8.07
N ALA A 98 0.58 13.37 -7.84
CA ALA A 98 0.84 14.35 -8.88
C ALA A 98 1.90 13.84 -9.87
N GLY A 99 2.93 13.14 -9.37
CA GLY A 99 3.95 12.51 -10.20
C GLY A 99 3.39 11.41 -11.09
N ALA A 100 2.73 10.41 -10.49
CA ALA A 100 2.13 9.30 -11.22
C ALA A 100 1.06 9.76 -12.22
N MET A 101 0.16 10.67 -11.80
CA MET A 101 -0.86 11.27 -12.68
C MET A 101 -0.21 12.10 -13.81
N GLY A 102 0.88 12.80 -13.51
CA GLY A 102 1.65 13.54 -14.50
C GLY A 102 2.22 12.62 -15.57
N ILE A 103 2.82 11.50 -15.18
CA ILE A 103 3.37 10.48 -16.09
C ILE A 103 2.25 9.89 -16.95
N ALA A 104 1.15 9.46 -16.32
CA ALA A 104 -0.01 8.92 -17.02
C ALA A 104 -0.58 9.92 -18.05
N LYS A 105 -0.71 11.19 -17.68
CA LYS A 105 -1.20 12.27 -18.56
C LYS A 105 -0.21 12.60 -19.69
N TYR A 106 1.08 12.50 -19.44
CA TYR A 106 2.09 12.68 -20.48
C TYR A 106 2.01 11.56 -21.50
N LEU A 107 2.00 10.31 -21.04
CA LEU A 107 1.89 9.12 -21.88
C LEU A 107 0.58 9.13 -22.67
N SER A 108 -0.56 9.48 -22.05
CA SER A 108 -1.86 9.50 -22.74
C SER A 108 -1.96 10.49 -23.90
N LYS A 109 -1.06 11.47 -23.99
CA LYS A 109 -1.04 12.48 -25.07
C LYS A 109 -0.22 12.04 -26.28
N GLN A 110 0.56 10.97 -26.17
CA GLN A 110 1.41 10.48 -27.23
C GLN A 110 0.97 9.08 -27.64
N PRO A 111 1.07 8.68 -28.91
CA PRO A 111 0.98 7.28 -29.26
C PRO A 111 2.21 6.57 -28.69
N PHE A 112 2.07 5.92 -27.54
CA PHE A 112 3.12 5.09 -26.94
C PHE A 112 2.77 3.61 -27.06
N GLY A 113 3.77 2.79 -27.33
CA GLY A 113 3.59 1.35 -27.43
C GLY A 113 2.71 0.90 -28.59
N HIS A 114 2.14 -0.30 -28.45
CA HIS A 114 1.21 -0.87 -29.41
C HIS A 114 -0.21 -0.55 -28.92
N ASP A 115 -0.92 0.29 -29.67
CA ASP A 115 -2.27 0.79 -29.39
C ASP A 115 -2.43 1.66 -28.12
N GLY A 116 -1.36 2.30 -27.62
CA GLY A 116 -1.45 3.13 -26.42
C GLY A 116 -1.53 2.34 -25.11
N GLN A 117 -1.12 1.07 -25.13
CA GLN A 117 -1.22 0.17 -23.98
C GLN A 117 0.13 -0.42 -23.59
N PHE A 118 0.31 -0.62 -22.29
CA PHE A 118 1.36 -1.46 -21.74
C PHE A 118 0.93 -2.93 -21.75
N GLU A 119 1.90 -3.83 -21.89
CA GLU A 119 1.73 -5.27 -21.63
C GLU A 119 1.42 -5.50 -20.14
N PHE A 120 2.17 -4.82 -19.27
CA PHE A 120 1.95 -4.78 -17.83
C PHE A 120 2.59 -3.52 -17.25
N VAL A 121 2.15 -3.17 -16.05
CA VAL A 121 2.80 -2.21 -15.16
C VAL A 121 3.26 -3.01 -13.94
N LEU A 122 4.53 -2.89 -13.58
CA LEU A 122 5.08 -3.45 -12.35
C LEU A 122 5.39 -2.30 -11.40
N ASP A 123 4.81 -2.37 -10.21
CA ASP A 123 5.00 -1.40 -9.12
C ASP A 123 5.79 -2.04 -7.97
N GLU A 124 6.02 -1.29 -6.87
CA GLU A 124 6.82 -1.70 -5.69
C GLU A 124 6.50 -3.10 -5.14
N GLY A 125 5.26 -3.56 -5.32
CA GLY A 125 4.83 -4.90 -4.93
C GLY A 125 4.82 -5.07 -3.41
N THR A 126 5.33 -6.19 -2.90
CA THR A 126 5.43 -6.39 -1.45
C THR A 126 6.75 -7.07 -1.11
N ILE A 127 7.13 -7.01 0.17
CA ILE A 127 8.35 -7.63 0.67
C ILE A 127 8.32 -9.16 0.52
N ILE A 128 9.52 -9.76 0.43
CA ILE A 128 9.65 -11.21 0.55
C ILE A 128 9.24 -11.58 1.99
N LEU A 129 8.23 -12.41 2.10
CA LEU A 129 7.69 -12.83 3.37
C LEU A 129 8.40 -14.09 3.86
N GLU A 130 9.02 -13.98 5.03
CA GLU A 130 9.51 -15.11 5.80
C GLU A 130 8.48 -15.48 6.87
N GLU A 131 8.22 -16.77 7.03
CA GLU A 131 7.32 -17.32 8.07
C GLU A 131 5.89 -16.76 8.09
N ALA A 132 5.41 -16.16 6.98
CA ALA A 132 4.09 -15.54 6.93
C ALA A 132 2.93 -16.55 7.04
N PHE A 133 3.15 -17.82 6.65
CA PHE A 133 2.15 -18.87 6.76
C PHE A 133 2.57 -19.92 7.77
N PRO A 134 1.64 -20.40 8.62
CA PRO A 134 1.93 -21.48 9.54
C PRO A 134 2.47 -22.68 8.77
N THR A 135 3.57 -23.26 9.23
CA THR A 135 4.22 -24.46 8.67
C THR A 135 5.00 -24.26 7.36
N LEU A 136 5.06 -23.03 6.82
CA LEU A 136 5.83 -22.70 5.63
C LEU A 136 7.09 -21.91 6.03
N HIS A 137 8.25 -22.52 5.84
CA HIS A 137 9.55 -21.94 6.24
C HIS A 137 10.33 -21.35 5.06
N ASN A 138 9.90 -21.61 3.83
CA ASN A 138 10.56 -21.05 2.66
C ASN A 138 10.11 -19.59 2.47
N PRO A 139 11.03 -18.68 2.07
CA PRO A 139 10.66 -17.32 1.70
C PRO A 139 9.63 -17.30 0.55
N ILE A 140 8.70 -16.37 0.61
CA ILE A 140 7.61 -16.24 -0.36
C ILE A 140 7.68 -14.87 -1.00
N ALA A 141 7.88 -14.84 -2.31
CA ALA A 141 7.64 -13.66 -3.13
C ALA A 141 6.15 -13.64 -3.52
N ILE A 142 5.43 -12.59 -3.11
CA ILE A 142 4.04 -12.39 -3.50
C ILE A 142 3.99 -11.43 -4.68
N ILE A 143 3.21 -11.82 -5.70
CA ILE A 143 2.89 -10.94 -6.81
C ILE A 143 1.51 -10.34 -6.53
N GLY A 144 1.50 -9.04 -6.21
CA GLY A 144 0.27 -8.27 -6.09
C GLY A 144 -0.39 -8.12 -7.46
N VAL A 145 -1.64 -8.58 -7.58
CA VAL A 145 -2.44 -8.44 -8.82
C VAL A 145 -3.64 -7.50 -8.65
N ALA A 146 -3.88 -7.06 -7.41
CA ALA A 146 -4.88 -6.08 -7.07
C ALA A 146 -4.55 -5.48 -5.70
N GLU A 147 -5.01 -4.25 -5.49
CA GLU A 147 -4.91 -3.53 -4.24
C GLU A 147 -6.29 -3.04 -3.79
N LYS A 148 -6.42 -2.74 -2.50
CA LYS A 148 -7.63 -2.12 -1.98
C LYS A 148 -7.60 -0.63 -2.33
N GLY A 149 -8.72 -0.11 -2.81
CA GLY A 149 -8.91 1.34 -2.81
C GLY A 149 -8.90 1.88 -1.37
N TYR A 150 -8.46 3.12 -1.21
CA TYR A 150 -8.52 3.84 0.06
C TYR A 150 -9.31 5.14 -0.10
N MET A 151 -9.84 5.65 1.01
CA MET A 151 -10.55 6.92 1.09
C MET A 151 -10.39 7.50 2.49
N THR A 152 -10.14 8.81 2.54
CA THR A 152 -10.10 9.57 3.78
C THR A 152 -11.37 10.40 3.90
N ILE A 153 -12.03 10.32 5.06
CA ILE A 153 -13.26 11.07 5.35
C ILE A 153 -13.00 11.95 6.57
N GLU A 154 -13.24 13.24 6.43
CA GLU A 154 -13.35 14.17 7.57
C GLU A 154 -14.83 14.30 7.96
N TYR A 155 -15.14 14.09 9.24
CA TYR A 155 -16.50 14.19 9.76
C TYR A 155 -16.57 15.20 10.89
N SER A 156 -17.12 16.37 10.60
CA SER A 156 -17.25 17.46 11.58
C SER A 156 -18.68 17.62 12.07
N ILE A 157 -18.85 17.85 13.38
CA ILE A 157 -20.12 18.25 14.00
C ILE A 157 -19.97 19.69 14.47
N SER A 158 -21.00 20.52 14.19
CA SER A 158 -21.09 21.90 14.67
C SER A 158 -22.39 22.10 15.43
N LEU A 159 -22.30 22.63 16.64
CA LEU A 159 -23.42 22.95 17.52
C LEU A 159 -23.28 24.36 18.12
N PRO A 160 -24.40 25.00 18.52
CA PRO A 160 -24.34 26.30 19.21
C PRO A 160 -23.52 26.24 20.51
N PRO A 161 -22.86 27.34 20.90
CA PRO A 161 -22.10 27.41 22.14
C PRO A 161 -23.01 27.29 23.37
N GLY A 162 -22.47 26.73 24.44
CA GLY A 162 -23.15 26.58 25.72
C GLY A 162 -22.19 26.68 26.89
N HIS A 163 -22.72 27.00 28.07
CA HIS A 163 -21.92 27.00 29.30
C HIS A 163 -21.83 25.57 29.86
N SER A 164 -20.66 25.15 30.36
CA SER A 164 -20.48 23.77 30.84
C SER A 164 -21.40 23.40 32.02
N SER A 165 -21.83 24.38 32.82
CA SER A 165 -22.80 24.18 33.92
C SER A 165 -24.26 24.02 33.46
N MET A 166 -24.57 24.30 32.19
CA MET A 166 -25.90 24.19 31.60
C MET A 166 -25.79 23.45 30.26
N PRO A 167 -25.34 22.19 30.25
CA PRO A 167 -24.99 21.51 29.02
C PRO A 167 -26.23 21.19 28.19
N THR A 168 -26.17 21.50 26.89
CA THR A 168 -27.11 20.97 25.91
C THR A 168 -26.71 19.54 25.56
N ALA A 169 -27.64 18.59 25.75
CA ALA A 169 -27.43 17.19 25.42
C ALA A 169 -28.14 16.85 24.09
N PRO A 170 -27.47 16.18 23.14
CA PRO A 170 -26.06 15.76 23.17
C PRO A 170 -25.09 16.89 22.79
N THR A 171 -23.87 16.85 23.35
CA THR A 171 -22.75 17.75 22.96
C THR A 171 -22.10 17.31 21.65
N ALA A 172 -21.34 18.20 21.00
CA ALA A 172 -20.66 17.88 19.74
C ALA A 172 -19.70 16.69 19.90
N ILE A 173 -18.86 16.72 20.94
CA ILE A 173 -17.98 15.60 21.30
C ILE A 173 -18.80 14.33 21.59
N GLY A 174 -19.93 14.44 22.29
CA GLY A 174 -20.78 13.28 22.59
C GLY A 174 -21.40 12.63 21.36
N ILE A 175 -21.77 13.42 20.35
CA ILE A 175 -22.24 12.89 19.05
C ILE A 175 -21.06 12.23 18.32
N LEU A 176 -19.90 12.89 18.24
CA LEU A 176 -18.71 12.37 17.57
C LEU A 176 -18.24 11.05 18.19
N ALA A 177 -18.16 10.98 19.52
CA ALA A 177 -17.76 9.79 20.24
C ALA A 177 -18.69 8.59 19.94
N ARG A 178 -20.00 8.81 19.83
CA ARG A 178 -20.94 7.76 19.42
C ARG A 178 -20.76 7.33 17.96
N ALA A 179 -20.41 8.27 17.08
CA ALA A 179 -20.12 7.94 15.68
C ALA A 179 -18.84 7.10 15.56
N VAL A 180 -17.79 7.48 16.29
CA VAL A 180 -16.52 6.73 16.37
C VAL A 180 -16.75 5.33 16.95
N ASP A 181 -17.42 5.23 18.11
CA ASP A 181 -17.74 3.94 18.74
C ASP A 181 -18.51 3.03 17.76
N LYS A 182 -19.55 3.56 17.11
CA LYS A 182 -20.32 2.81 16.11
C LYS A 182 -19.46 2.36 14.93
N LEU A 183 -18.54 3.20 14.45
CA LEU A 183 -17.65 2.86 13.33
C LEU A 183 -16.69 1.73 13.73
N GLU A 184 -16.05 1.82 14.89
CA GLU A 184 -15.06 0.84 15.36
C GLU A 184 -15.71 -0.47 15.82
N SER A 185 -16.92 -0.41 16.38
CA SER A 185 -17.67 -1.59 16.81
C SER A 185 -18.34 -2.34 15.65
N THR A 186 -18.44 -1.73 14.46
CA THR A 186 -19.13 -2.30 13.30
C THR A 186 -18.11 -2.86 12.31
N LEU A 187 -17.89 -4.17 12.36
CA LEU A 187 -17.07 -4.85 11.37
C LEU A 187 -17.74 -4.86 10.00
N GLN A 188 -16.97 -4.51 8.97
CA GLN A 188 -17.40 -4.65 7.58
C GLN A 188 -17.55 -6.14 7.20
N PRO A 189 -18.47 -6.47 6.28
CA PRO A 189 -18.71 -7.84 5.88
C PRO A 189 -17.49 -8.46 5.21
N SER A 190 -17.23 -9.73 5.53
CA SER A 190 -16.17 -10.50 4.88
C SER A 190 -16.44 -10.69 3.39
N GLN A 191 -15.42 -10.41 2.59
CA GLN A 191 -15.38 -10.66 1.15
C GLN A 191 -14.52 -11.88 0.79
N PHE A 192 -14.07 -12.64 1.80
CA PHE A 192 -13.32 -13.89 1.60
C PHE A 192 -14.01 -14.81 0.57
N GLY A 193 -13.26 -15.30 -0.40
CA GLY A 193 -13.78 -16.14 -1.47
C GLY A 193 -14.12 -15.41 -2.76
N ARG A 194 -13.97 -14.09 -2.81
CA ARG A 194 -14.40 -13.25 -3.96
C ARG A 194 -13.26 -12.58 -4.69
N GLY A 195 -12.06 -12.57 -4.14
CA GLY A 195 -10.93 -11.84 -4.70
C GLY A 195 -9.71 -12.72 -5.00
N PRO A 196 -8.56 -12.08 -5.27
CA PRO A 196 -7.31 -12.76 -5.59
C PRO A 196 -6.73 -13.54 -4.40
N GLU A 197 -7.23 -13.35 -3.18
CA GLU A 197 -6.80 -14.09 -1.99
C GLU A 197 -6.98 -15.60 -2.15
N ILE A 198 -7.99 -16.04 -2.91
CA ILE A 198 -8.20 -17.46 -3.20
C ILE A 198 -7.08 -18.01 -4.08
N SER A 199 -6.62 -17.24 -5.07
CA SER A 199 -5.48 -17.63 -5.91
C SER A 199 -4.22 -17.74 -5.06
N LEU A 200 -3.96 -16.75 -4.19
CA LEU A 200 -2.85 -16.81 -3.23
C LEU A 200 -2.89 -18.07 -2.37
N LEU A 201 -4.04 -18.36 -1.74
CA LEU A 201 -4.20 -19.53 -0.89
C LEU A 201 -4.01 -20.84 -1.66
N HIS A 202 -4.53 -20.95 -2.88
CA HIS A 202 -4.31 -22.12 -3.72
C HIS A 202 -2.84 -22.26 -4.15
N SER A 203 -2.15 -21.18 -4.47
CA SER A 203 -0.72 -21.22 -4.84
C SER A 203 0.18 -21.71 -3.70
N ILE A 204 -0.13 -21.37 -2.45
CA ILE A 204 0.66 -21.83 -1.30
C ILE A 204 0.26 -23.23 -0.81
N THR A 205 -0.97 -23.68 -1.10
CA THR A 205 -1.54 -24.93 -0.56
C THR A 205 -0.64 -26.16 -0.72
N PRO A 206 0.00 -26.42 -1.88
CA PRO A 206 0.88 -27.57 -2.08
C PRO A 206 2.07 -27.63 -1.10
N TYR A 207 2.49 -26.48 -0.58
CA TYR A 207 3.65 -26.35 0.29
C TYR A 207 3.31 -26.47 1.79
N LEU A 208 2.02 -26.49 2.16
CA LEU A 208 1.58 -26.57 3.55
C LEU A 208 1.54 -28.01 4.09
N LYS A 209 1.60 -28.18 5.41
CA LYS A 209 1.39 -29.49 6.07
C LYS A 209 -0.05 -29.99 5.90
N PHE A 210 -0.24 -31.30 6.04
CA PHE A 210 -1.49 -32.01 5.73
C PHE A 210 -2.78 -31.36 6.28
N PRO A 211 -2.90 -30.95 7.56
CA PRO A 211 -4.16 -30.39 8.06
C PRO A 211 -4.57 -29.09 7.36
N LEU A 212 -3.61 -28.18 7.16
CA LEU A 212 -3.84 -26.91 6.46
C LEU A 212 -4.05 -27.14 4.96
N ARG A 213 -3.27 -28.06 4.37
CA ARG A 213 -3.43 -28.44 2.96
C ARG A 213 -4.84 -28.98 2.70
N LEU A 214 -5.35 -29.88 3.55
CA LEU A 214 -6.70 -30.42 3.42
C LEU A 214 -7.76 -29.32 3.48
N ALA A 215 -7.61 -28.37 4.42
CA ALA A 215 -8.53 -27.24 4.57
C ALA A 215 -8.51 -26.32 3.34
N LEU A 216 -7.32 -25.90 2.89
CA LEU A 216 -7.18 -24.97 1.74
C LEU A 216 -7.39 -25.63 0.37
N SER A 217 -7.25 -26.96 0.25
CA SER A 217 -7.69 -27.68 -0.95
C SER A 217 -9.22 -27.75 -1.05
N ASN A 218 -9.94 -27.57 0.06
CA ASN A 218 -11.39 -27.67 0.15
C ASN A 218 -12.01 -26.38 0.72
N ILE A 219 -11.58 -25.21 0.21
CA ILE A 219 -12.10 -23.90 0.66
C ILE A 219 -13.62 -23.82 0.52
N TRP A 220 -14.21 -24.49 -0.47
CA TRP A 220 -15.66 -24.58 -0.63
C TRP A 220 -16.37 -25.20 0.60
N LEU A 221 -15.69 -26.09 1.34
CA LEU A 221 -16.21 -26.77 2.53
C LEU A 221 -15.79 -26.05 3.82
N PHE A 222 -14.53 -25.64 3.91
CA PHE A 222 -13.94 -25.07 5.13
C PHE A 222 -13.89 -23.54 5.14
N GLY A 223 -14.43 -22.87 4.11
CA GLY A 223 -14.28 -21.44 3.88
C GLY A 223 -14.71 -20.58 5.07
N TYR A 224 -15.81 -20.95 5.75
CA TYR A 224 -16.27 -20.27 6.95
C TYR A 224 -15.26 -20.35 8.11
N LEU A 225 -14.67 -21.53 8.34
CA LEU A 225 -13.65 -21.71 9.38
C LEU A 225 -12.36 -20.97 9.05
N ILE A 226 -11.96 -20.97 7.77
CA ILE A 226 -10.78 -20.24 7.29
C ILE A 226 -10.99 -18.73 7.48
N GLN A 227 -12.16 -18.21 7.10
CA GLN A 227 -12.54 -16.81 7.31
C GLN A 227 -12.46 -16.42 8.79
N LEU A 228 -12.96 -17.25 9.71
CA LEU A 228 -12.90 -17.01 11.15
C LEU A 228 -11.45 -16.99 11.66
N ALA A 229 -10.59 -17.89 11.16
CA ALA A 229 -9.17 -17.92 11.53
C ALA A 229 -8.43 -16.69 11.03
N LEU A 230 -8.66 -16.28 9.78
CA LEU A 230 -8.06 -15.05 9.20
C LEU A 230 -8.51 -13.79 9.94
N ALA A 231 -9.72 -13.78 10.52
CA ALA A 231 -10.23 -12.62 11.26
C ALA A 231 -9.51 -12.37 12.60
N GLN A 232 -8.74 -13.34 13.11
CA GLN A 232 -8.09 -13.23 14.43
C GLN A 232 -6.85 -12.33 14.45
N LYS A 233 -6.20 -12.10 13.29
CA LYS A 233 -5.03 -11.22 13.20
C LYS A 233 -5.35 -10.01 12.34
N PRO A 234 -4.94 -8.77 12.72
CA PRO A 234 -5.24 -7.57 11.95
C PRO A 234 -4.83 -7.65 10.48
N GLY A 235 -3.62 -8.12 10.17
CA GLY A 235 -3.13 -8.23 8.80
C GLY A 235 -3.97 -9.15 7.93
N THR A 236 -4.29 -10.35 8.41
CA THR A 236 -5.13 -11.29 7.65
C THR A 236 -6.61 -10.89 7.64
N ASN A 237 -7.08 -10.16 8.64
CA ASN A 237 -8.43 -9.60 8.66
C ASN A 237 -8.59 -8.51 7.60
N ALA A 238 -7.55 -7.69 7.41
CA ALA A 238 -7.52 -6.65 6.38
C ALA A 238 -7.49 -7.19 4.95
N LEU A 239 -7.03 -8.43 4.73
CA LEU A 239 -7.07 -9.08 3.41
C LEU A 239 -8.49 -9.44 2.96
N GLN A 240 -9.37 -9.78 3.90
CA GLN A 240 -10.72 -10.26 3.58
C GLN A 240 -11.82 -9.22 3.75
N ARG A 241 -11.52 -8.01 4.23
CA ARG A 241 -12.52 -6.98 4.59
C ARG A 241 -12.03 -5.58 4.31
N THR A 242 -12.99 -4.70 4.04
CA THR A 242 -12.78 -3.25 4.17
C THR A 242 -12.45 -2.91 5.61
N THR A 243 -11.40 -2.12 5.81
CA THR A 243 -10.92 -1.71 7.13
C THR A 243 -11.09 -0.19 7.27
N SER A 244 -11.49 0.24 8.45
CA SER A 244 -11.58 1.65 8.83
C SER A 244 -10.72 1.89 10.07
N ALA A 245 -10.14 3.08 10.18
CA ALA A 245 -9.40 3.51 11.36
C ALA A 245 -9.64 5.01 11.56
N VAL A 246 -9.85 5.43 12.82
CA VAL A 246 -9.87 6.84 13.18
C VAL A 246 -8.45 7.24 13.56
N THR A 247 -7.87 8.16 12.81
CA THR A 247 -6.45 8.54 12.96
C THR A 247 -6.27 9.92 13.58
N LEU A 248 -7.27 10.81 13.46
CA LEU A 248 -7.26 12.17 13.99
C LEU A 248 -8.59 12.44 14.68
N ILE A 249 -8.53 13.12 15.82
CA ILE A 249 -9.69 13.60 16.57
C ILE A 249 -9.35 14.93 17.26
N SER A 250 -10.27 15.87 17.19
CA SER A 250 -10.11 17.22 17.74
C SER A 250 -11.46 17.79 18.21
N GLY A 251 -11.43 18.57 19.29
CA GLY A 251 -12.63 19.23 19.81
C GLY A 251 -12.42 19.85 21.19
N GLY A 252 -13.03 21.02 21.39
CA GLY A 252 -12.97 21.78 22.64
C GLY A 252 -11.76 22.70 22.76
N GLU A 253 -11.96 23.83 23.43
CA GLU A 253 -10.93 24.87 23.61
C GLU A 253 -10.68 25.24 25.08
N LYS A 254 -11.72 25.24 25.92
CA LYS A 254 -11.68 25.64 27.33
C LYS A 254 -12.62 24.79 28.17
N GLU A 255 -12.27 24.60 29.45
CA GLU A 255 -13.02 23.76 30.40
C GLU A 255 -14.45 24.26 30.70
N ASN A 256 -14.70 25.56 30.57
CA ASN A 256 -15.97 26.19 30.94
C ASN A 256 -16.92 26.42 29.76
N ILE A 257 -16.54 26.03 28.55
CA ILE A 257 -17.30 26.25 27.31
C ILE A 257 -17.56 24.91 26.64
N LEU A 258 -18.82 24.65 26.28
CA LEU A 258 -19.13 23.50 25.45
C LEU A 258 -18.50 23.68 24.06
N PRO A 259 -17.79 22.68 23.54
CA PRO A 259 -17.21 22.72 22.20
C PRO A 259 -18.29 23.01 21.15
N THR A 260 -18.08 24.07 20.38
CA THR A 260 -18.93 24.42 19.23
C THR A 260 -18.68 23.49 18.05
N SER A 261 -17.47 22.94 17.95
CA SER A 261 -17.11 21.95 16.94
C SER A 261 -16.31 20.78 17.51
N ALA A 262 -16.46 19.63 16.85
CA ALA A 262 -15.61 18.47 17.00
C ALA A 262 -15.48 17.76 15.65
N SER A 263 -14.30 17.27 15.32
CA SER A 263 -13.98 16.55 14.08
C SER A 263 -12.92 15.49 14.29
#